data_AF-A0A7S3SPH1-F1
#
_entry.id   AF-A0A7S3SPH1-F1
#
_cell.length_a   1.000
_cell.length_b   1.000
_cell.length_c   1.000
_cell.angle_alpha   90.00
_cell.angle_beta   90.00
_cell.angle_gamma   90.00
#
_symmetry.space_group_name_H-M   'P 1'
#
loop_
_entity.id
_entity.type
_entity.pdbx_description
1 polymer ?
#
loop_
_entity_poly.entity_id
_entity_poly.type
_entity_poly.pdbx_seq_one_letter_code
_entity_poly.pdbx_strand_id
1 'polypeptide(L)'
;KLLIPEADVPLVAVSLRAGQKAEDQVAIGRALAPLRDEGVLIVGSGASFHNFKYFFARDGESRSKGEAHSRTFDNWLRQAVTDRSLEPDARIRQLCAWESAPSARESQPVGGAEHLMPLFACLGAALGEAGVTVGEQDETFGSLAMS
;
A
#
# COMPACT_ATOMS: atom_id res chain seq x y z
N LYS A 1 21.50 1.23 0.91
CA LYS A 1 20.68 1.35 2.14
C LYS A 1 20.00 2.71 2.10
N LEU A 2 18.68 2.77 2.11
CA LEU A 2 17.93 4.01 1.82
C LEU A 2 17.32 4.68 3.06
N LEU A 3 16.92 3.92 4.09
CA LEU A 3 16.26 4.49 5.28
C LEU A 3 17.21 4.72 6.47
N ILE A 4 18.08 3.75 6.78
CA ILE A 4 19.05 3.82 7.90
C ILE A 4 20.41 3.30 7.40
N PRO A 5 21.32 4.19 6.94
CA PRO A 5 22.61 3.80 6.36
C PRO A 5 23.48 2.96 7.31
N GLU A 6 23.46 3.30 8.60
CA GLU A 6 24.27 2.61 9.60
C GLU A 6 23.70 1.23 9.99
N ALA A 7 22.39 1.02 9.81
CA ALA A 7 21.64 -0.18 10.24
C ALA A 7 21.90 -0.57 11.70
N ASP A 8 21.91 0.42 12.57
CA ASP A 8 22.04 0.35 14.02
C ASP A 8 20.69 0.09 14.74
N VAL A 9 19.58 0.06 14.00
CA VAL A 9 18.25 -0.28 14.51
C VAL A 9 17.97 -1.78 14.33
N PRO A 10 17.64 -2.52 15.40
CA PRO A 10 17.24 -3.93 15.31
C PRO A 10 16.02 -4.12 14.39
N LEU A 11 16.07 -5.14 13.54
CA LEU A 11 15.02 -5.43 12.56
C LEU A 11 14.44 -6.82 12.78
N VAL A 12 13.12 -6.91 12.83
CA VAL A 12 12.36 -8.17 12.83
C VAL A 12 11.55 -8.22 11.54
N ALA A 13 11.79 -9.24 10.72
CA ALA A 13 11.02 -9.47 9.51
C ALA A 13 9.74 -10.26 9.85
N VAL A 14 8.59 -9.70 9.50
CA VAL A 14 7.28 -10.36 9.67
C VAL A 14 6.75 -10.72 8.29
N SER A 15 6.40 -11.99 8.09
CA SER A 15 5.75 -12.44 6.85
C SER A 15 4.26 -12.13 6.90
N LEU A 16 3.69 -11.78 5.75
CA LEU A 16 2.25 -11.60 5.62
C LEU A 16 1.55 -12.96 5.59
N ARG A 17 0.30 -13.01 6.07
CA ARG A 17 -0.52 -14.22 5.95
C ARG A 17 -0.72 -14.55 4.47
N ALA A 18 -0.60 -15.83 4.12
CA ALA A 18 -0.89 -16.30 2.78
C ALA A 18 -2.37 -16.00 2.42
N GLY A 19 -2.57 -15.43 1.23
CA GLY A 19 -3.88 -14.94 0.77
C GLY A 19 -3.93 -13.41 0.72
N GLN A 20 -4.68 -12.88 -0.25
CA GLN A 20 -4.74 -11.45 -0.56
C GLN A 20 -5.99 -10.80 0.05
N LYS A 21 -6.38 -11.22 1.26
CA LYS A 21 -7.52 -10.65 1.98
C LYS A 21 -7.03 -9.49 2.86
N ALA A 22 -7.51 -8.29 2.57
CA ALA A 22 -7.12 -7.08 3.30
C ALA A 22 -7.44 -7.17 4.79
N GLU A 23 -8.59 -7.75 5.14
CA GLU A 23 -9.08 -7.88 6.52
C GLU A 23 -8.15 -8.75 7.37
N ASP A 24 -7.56 -9.80 6.78
CA ASP A 24 -6.61 -10.66 7.46
C ASP A 24 -5.33 -9.90 7.82
N GLN A 25 -4.86 -9.02 6.94
CA GLN A 25 -3.69 -8.19 7.19
C GLN A 25 -3.99 -7.08 8.20
N VAL A 26 -5.20 -6.49 8.16
CA VAL A 26 -5.67 -5.54 9.19
C VAL A 26 -5.69 -6.21 10.56
N ALA A 27 -6.14 -7.47 10.67
CA ALA A 27 -6.14 -8.20 11.93
C ALA A 27 -4.71 -8.41 12.47
N ILE A 28 -3.75 -8.74 11.60
CA ILE A 28 -2.32 -8.80 11.97
C ILE A 28 -1.84 -7.43 12.47
N GLY A 29 -2.12 -6.37 11.72
CA GLY A 29 -1.74 -5.01 12.11
C GLY A 29 -2.27 -4.62 13.49
N ARG A 30 -3.55 -4.91 13.76
CA ARG A 30 -4.18 -4.65 15.07
C ARG A 30 -3.48 -5.40 16.20
N ALA A 31 -3.04 -6.63 15.96
CA ALA A 31 -2.27 -7.38 16.96
C ALA A 31 -0.89 -6.77 17.24
N LEU A 32 -0.31 -6.06 16.27
CA LEU A 32 0.98 -5.36 16.41
C LEU A 32 0.83 -3.94 16.97
N ALA A 33 -0.37 -3.36 16.97
CA ALA A 33 -0.61 -1.97 17.36
C ALA A 33 -0.01 -1.57 18.73
N PRO A 34 -0.08 -2.40 19.80
CA PRO A 34 0.50 -2.05 21.10
C PRO A 34 2.02 -1.78 21.05
N LEU A 35 2.74 -2.38 20.11
CA LEU A 35 4.20 -2.16 19.98
C LEU A 35 4.55 -0.71 19.61
N ARG A 36 3.61 0.04 19.03
CA ARG A 36 3.80 1.47 18.73
C ARG A 36 4.04 2.29 20.01
N ASP A 37 3.44 1.87 21.12
CA ASP A 37 3.60 2.51 22.43
C ASP A 37 4.91 2.07 23.14
N GLU A 38 5.58 1.05 22.62
CA GLU A 38 6.83 0.50 23.14
C GLU A 38 8.08 0.97 22.35
N GLY A 39 7.91 1.99 21.50
CA GLY A 39 9.01 2.54 20.69
C GLY A 39 9.36 1.70 19.45
N VAL A 40 8.48 0.80 19.02
CA VAL A 40 8.66 0.00 17.81
C VAL A 40 8.08 0.73 16.60
N LEU A 41 8.91 0.90 15.56
CA LEU A 41 8.46 1.37 14.26
C LEU A 41 7.94 0.19 13.42
N ILE A 42 6.70 0.29 12.95
CA ILE A 42 6.11 -0.68 12.02
C ILE A 42 6.23 -0.11 10.61
N VAL A 43 6.92 -0.85 9.72
CA VAL A 43 7.16 -0.46 8.33
C VAL A 43 6.55 -1.49 7.40
N GLY A 44 5.63 -1.05 6.54
CA GLY A 44 5.15 -1.81 5.39
C GLY A 44 5.85 -1.32 4.14
N SER A 45 6.40 -2.22 3.35
CA SER A 45 7.03 -1.91 2.06
C SER A 45 6.33 -2.71 0.98
N GLY A 46 5.78 -2.02 -0.02
CA GLY A 46 4.90 -2.59 -1.03
C GLY A 46 4.86 -1.75 -2.30
N ALA A 47 3.81 -1.95 -3.09
CA ALA A 47 3.54 -1.18 -4.30
C ALA A 47 2.03 -1.08 -4.56
N SER A 48 1.57 0.13 -4.88
CA SER A 48 0.20 0.38 -5.35
C SER A 48 -0.05 -0.13 -6.78
N PHE A 49 0.99 -0.42 -7.57
CA PHE A 49 0.88 -0.99 -8.90
C PHE A 49 1.73 -2.26 -9.08
N HIS A 50 1.10 -3.34 -9.53
CA HIS A 50 1.71 -4.64 -9.79
C HIS A 50 1.05 -5.35 -10.98
N ASN A 51 0.98 -4.68 -12.14
CA ASN A 51 0.50 -5.30 -13.37
C ASN A 51 1.60 -5.42 -14.42
N PHE A 52 2.17 -6.63 -14.52
CA PHE A 52 3.25 -6.95 -15.44
C PHE A 52 2.89 -6.85 -16.92
N LYS A 53 1.60 -6.94 -17.27
CA LYS A 53 1.15 -6.71 -18.65
C LYS A 53 1.54 -5.30 -19.12
N TYR A 54 1.33 -4.31 -18.27
CA TYR A 54 1.69 -2.92 -18.58
C TYR A 54 3.15 -2.63 -18.29
N PHE A 55 3.70 -3.22 -17.21
CA PHE A 55 5.11 -3.01 -16.83
C PHE A 55 6.08 -3.45 -17.93
N PHE A 56 5.83 -4.59 -18.58
CA PHE A 56 6.67 -5.10 -19.66
C PHE A 56 6.16 -4.74 -21.06
N ALA A 57 5.21 -3.82 -21.16
CA ALA A 57 4.69 -3.38 -22.46
C ALA A 57 5.79 -2.65 -23.26
N ARG A 58 5.90 -3.00 -24.54
CA ARG A 58 6.92 -2.44 -25.44
C ARG A 58 6.39 -1.26 -26.25
N ASP A 59 5.08 -1.24 -26.52
CA ASP A 59 4.40 -0.15 -27.18
C ASP A 59 4.12 1.02 -26.21
N GLY A 60 4.04 2.24 -26.76
CA GLY A 60 3.80 3.45 -25.96
C GLY A 60 2.37 3.57 -25.44
N GLU A 61 1.40 3.02 -26.17
CA GLU A 61 -0.01 3.11 -25.82
C GLU A 61 -0.32 2.31 -24.54
N SER A 62 0.13 1.06 -24.48
CA SER A 62 -0.06 0.19 -23.31
C SER A 62 0.69 0.69 -22.09
N ARG A 63 1.89 1.26 -22.27
CA ARG A 63 2.61 1.94 -21.17
C ARG A 63 1.77 3.09 -20.63
N SER A 64 1.35 4.02 -21.49
CA SER A 64 0.53 5.18 -21.08
C SER A 64 -0.78 4.77 -20.37
N LYS A 65 -1.41 3.67 -20.80
CA LYS A 65 -2.57 3.09 -20.09
C LYS A 65 -2.21 2.61 -18.69
N GLY A 66 -1.12 1.85 -18.54
CA GLY A 66 -0.63 1.40 -17.24
C GLY A 66 -0.36 2.55 -16.27
N GLU A 67 0.30 3.60 -16.76
CA GLU A 67 0.59 4.83 -16.01
C GLU A 67 -0.70 5.52 -15.52
N ALA A 68 -1.72 5.60 -16.38
CA ALA A 68 -3.02 6.18 -16.02
C ALA A 68 -3.74 5.34 -14.95
N HIS A 69 -3.71 4.02 -15.06
CA HIS A 69 -4.28 3.10 -14.06
C HIS A 69 -3.55 3.22 -12.71
N SER A 70 -2.22 3.24 -12.75
CA SER A 70 -1.37 3.43 -11.58
C SER A 70 -1.71 4.72 -10.85
N ARG A 71 -1.67 5.88 -11.53
CA ARG A 71 -2.02 7.17 -10.92
C ARG A 71 -3.44 7.20 -10.36
N THR A 72 -4.39 6.61 -11.06
CA THR A 72 -5.80 6.60 -10.64
C THR A 72 -5.98 5.84 -9.33
N PHE A 73 -5.41 4.64 -9.24
CA PHE A 73 -5.54 3.80 -8.06
C PHE A 73 -4.72 4.33 -6.88
N ASP A 74 -3.50 4.81 -7.13
CA ASP A 74 -2.65 5.44 -6.12
C ASP A 74 -3.32 6.67 -5.48
N ASN A 75 -3.90 7.54 -6.30
CA ASN A 75 -4.64 8.69 -5.80
C ASN A 75 -5.84 8.29 -4.93
N TRP A 76 -6.57 7.23 -5.30
CA TRP A 76 -7.67 6.72 -4.49
C TRP A 76 -7.18 6.20 -3.13
N LEU A 77 -6.09 5.41 -3.11
CA LEU A 77 -5.47 4.92 -1.88
C LEU A 77 -5.03 6.08 -0.99
N ARG A 78 -4.30 7.05 -1.56
CA ARG A 78 -3.80 8.22 -0.84
C ARG A 78 -4.94 9.04 -0.24
N GLN A 79 -5.99 9.31 -1.01
CA GLN A 79 -7.17 10.02 -0.52
C GLN A 79 -7.80 9.26 0.65
N ALA A 80 -8.09 7.97 0.49
CA ALA A 80 -8.68 7.16 1.55
C ALA A 80 -7.79 7.09 2.81
N VAL A 81 -6.46 6.96 2.65
CA VAL A 81 -5.50 6.90 3.77
C VAL A 81 -5.41 8.23 4.52
N THR A 82 -5.50 9.37 3.82
CA THR A 82 -5.27 10.70 4.39
C THR A 82 -6.54 11.46 4.78
N ASP A 83 -7.72 11.02 4.34
CA ASP A 83 -8.98 11.73 4.58
C ASP A 83 -9.31 11.79 6.08
N ARG A 84 -9.13 12.95 6.71
CA ARG A 84 -9.38 13.17 8.13
C ARG A 84 -10.87 13.25 8.49
N SER A 85 -11.76 13.34 7.51
CA SER A 85 -13.21 13.31 7.73
C SER A 85 -13.76 11.90 7.90
N LEU A 86 -13.00 10.86 7.54
CA LEU A 86 -13.36 9.47 7.76
C LEU A 86 -13.04 9.03 9.19
N GLU A 87 -14.06 8.49 9.85
CA GLU A 87 -13.89 7.72 11.09
C GLU A 87 -12.95 6.52 10.85
N PRO A 88 -12.13 6.12 11.84
CA PRO A 88 -11.12 5.08 11.66
C PRO A 88 -11.66 3.76 11.08
N ASP A 89 -12.77 3.25 11.61
CA ASP A 89 -13.40 2.02 11.09
C ASP A 89 -14.00 2.20 9.70
N ALA A 90 -14.45 3.42 9.35
CA ALA A 90 -14.92 3.71 7.99
C ALA A 90 -13.76 3.70 7.00
N ARG A 91 -12.61 4.26 7.37
CA ARG A 91 -11.37 4.19 6.59
C ARG A 91 -10.95 2.75 6.34
N ILE A 92 -10.95 1.92 7.39
CA ILE A 92 -10.61 0.49 7.28
C ILE A 92 -11.56 -0.21 6.32
N ARG A 93 -12.88 -0.03 6.46
CA ARG A 93 -13.87 -0.65 5.56
C ARG A 93 -13.67 -0.22 4.10
N GLN A 94 -13.48 1.08 3.86
CA GLN A 94 -13.28 1.61 2.51
C GLN A 94 -12.01 1.04 1.87
N LEU A 95 -10.89 1.01 2.60
CA LEU A 95 -9.63 0.47 2.10
C LEU A 95 -9.71 -1.07 1.92
N CYS A 96 -10.38 -1.82 2.80
CA CYS A 96 -10.56 -3.26 2.59
C CYS A 96 -11.39 -3.57 1.33
N ALA A 97 -12.30 -2.67 0.94
CA ALA A 97 -13.05 -2.74 -0.30
C ALA A 97 -12.28 -2.26 -1.55
N TRP A 98 -10.94 -2.21 -1.49
CA TRP A 98 -10.06 -1.71 -2.56
C TRP A 98 -10.34 -2.31 -3.94
N GLU A 99 -10.83 -3.56 -4.02
CA GLU A 99 -11.12 -4.21 -5.30
C GLU A 99 -12.20 -3.49 -6.11
N SER A 100 -13.07 -2.72 -5.43
CA SER A 100 -14.11 -1.89 -6.05
C SER A 100 -13.61 -0.50 -6.42
N ALA A 101 -12.36 -0.16 -6.11
CA ALA A 101 -11.78 1.15 -6.39
C ALA A 101 -11.51 1.33 -7.90
N PRO A 102 -11.49 2.58 -8.38
CA PRO A 102 -11.09 2.89 -9.74
C PRO A 102 -9.72 2.30 -10.09
N SER A 103 -9.62 1.63 -11.24
CA SER A 103 -8.40 0.98 -11.74
C SER A 103 -7.79 -0.11 -10.85
N ALA A 104 -8.47 -0.57 -9.80
CA ALA A 104 -7.93 -1.55 -8.86
C ALA A 104 -7.41 -2.82 -9.52
N ARG A 105 -8.20 -3.44 -10.41
CA ARG A 105 -7.81 -4.68 -11.11
C ARG A 105 -6.81 -4.48 -12.24
N GLU A 106 -6.74 -3.27 -12.78
CA GLU A 106 -5.71 -2.91 -13.75
C GLU A 106 -4.37 -2.63 -13.06
N SER A 107 -4.39 -2.21 -11.79
CA SER A 107 -3.19 -2.02 -10.97
C SER A 107 -2.78 -3.27 -10.22
N GLN A 108 -3.72 -4.10 -9.79
CA GLN A 108 -3.51 -5.31 -8.97
C GLN A 108 -4.33 -6.46 -9.57
N PRO A 109 -3.74 -7.24 -10.49
CA PRO A 109 -4.41 -8.38 -11.12
C PRO A 109 -4.94 -9.38 -10.11
N VAL A 110 -5.93 -10.19 -10.50
CA VAL A 110 -6.47 -11.25 -9.64
C VAL A 110 -5.36 -12.21 -9.24
N GLY A 111 -5.14 -12.38 -7.93
CA GLY A 111 -4.06 -13.19 -7.41
C GLY A 111 -2.67 -12.53 -7.47
N GLY A 112 -2.58 -11.24 -7.81
CA GLY A 112 -1.33 -10.46 -7.89
C GLY A 112 -1.27 -9.24 -6.96
N ALA A 113 -2.11 -9.19 -5.91
CA ALA A 113 -2.20 -8.08 -4.98
C ALA A 113 -1.27 -8.17 -3.75
N GLU A 114 -0.31 -9.11 -3.73
CA GLU A 114 0.62 -9.32 -2.62
C GLU A 114 1.45 -8.09 -2.27
N HIS A 115 1.79 -7.27 -3.27
CA HIS A 115 2.54 -6.04 -3.08
C HIS A 115 1.71 -4.91 -2.44
N LEU A 116 0.37 -4.98 -2.52
CA LEU A 116 -0.52 -4.05 -1.84
C LEU A 116 -0.74 -4.43 -0.37
N MET A 117 -0.62 -5.72 -0.03
CA MET A 117 -0.95 -6.25 1.30
C MET A 117 -0.25 -5.59 2.49
N PRO A 118 1.03 -5.16 2.42
CA PRO A 118 1.70 -4.43 3.50
C PRO A 118 0.95 -3.19 3.98
N LEU A 119 0.24 -2.48 3.08
CA LEU A 119 -0.56 -1.31 3.43
C LEU A 119 -1.64 -1.64 4.48
N PHE A 120 -2.30 -2.78 4.34
CA PHE A 120 -3.39 -3.19 5.23
C PHE A 120 -2.89 -3.61 6.62
N ALA A 121 -1.67 -4.17 6.71
CA ALA A 121 -1.02 -4.40 7.99
C ALA A 121 -0.68 -3.07 8.70
N CYS A 122 -0.13 -2.10 7.98
CA CYS A 122 0.09 -0.76 8.53
C CYS A 122 -1.21 -0.07 8.94
N LEU A 123 -2.26 -0.18 8.13
CA LEU A 123 -3.59 0.37 8.44
C LEU A 123 -4.17 -0.22 9.73
N GLY A 124 -4.02 -1.53 9.93
CA GLY A 124 -4.41 -2.21 11.17
C GLY A 124 -3.60 -1.75 12.38
N ALA A 125 -2.28 -1.61 12.23
CA ALA A 125 -1.39 -1.14 13.29
C ALA A 125 -1.67 0.33 13.67
N ALA A 126 -2.04 1.14 12.68
CA ALA A 126 -2.51 2.51 12.86
C ALA A 126 -3.92 2.59 13.45
N LEU A 127 -4.60 1.47 13.69
CA LEU A 127 -6.00 1.42 14.15
C LEU A 127 -6.95 2.27 13.27
N GLY A 128 -6.63 2.44 11.98
CA GLY A 128 -7.41 3.27 11.06
C GLY A 128 -7.21 4.79 11.21
N GLU A 129 -6.25 5.25 12.01
CA GLU A 129 -5.87 6.66 12.11
C GLU A 129 -5.54 7.26 10.72
N ALA A 130 -5.82 8.55 10.54
CA ALA A 130 -5.51 9.26 9.31
C ALA A 130 -3.99 9.33 9.09
N GLY A 131 -3.54 8.87 7.93
CA GLY A 131 -2.16 8.97 7.53
C GLY A 131 -1.75 10.37 7.05
N VAL A 132 -0.45 10.53 6.84
CA VAL A 132 0.14 11.69 6.15
C VAL A 132 1.05 11.17 5.04
N THR A 133 1.07 11.85 3.89
CA THR A 133 2.04 11.56 2.84
C THR A 133 3.30 12.40 3.09
N VAL A 134 4.46 11.76 3.07
CA VAL A 134 5.76 12.42 3.25
C VAL A 134 6.64 12.09 2.03
N GLY A 135 7.22 13.13 1.41
CA GLY A 135 8.05 13.02 0.19
C GLY A 135 7.29 13.29 -1.11
N GLU A 136 8.04 13.69 -2.15
CA GLU A 136 7.58 13.66 -3.55
C GLU A 136 7.80 12.25 -4.11
N GLN A 137 6.79 11.71 -4.80
CA GLN A 137 6.97 10.43 -5.48
C GLN A 137 7.81 10.67 -6.74
N ASP A 138 9.03 10.14 -6.75
CA ASP A 138 9.74 9.94 -7.99
C ASP A 138 9.01 8.84 -8.78
N GLU A 139 8.61 9.16 -10.01
CA GLU A 139 8.05 8.24 -11.00
C GLU A 139 9.09 7.17 -11.37
N THR A 140 9.32 6.23 -10.44
CA THR A 140 10.41 5.29 -10.53
C THR A 140 9.96 4.17 -11.47
N PHE A 141 10.63 4.02 -12.61
CA PHE A 141 10.28 3.12 -13.72
C PHE A 141 9.14 3.57 -14.64
N GLY A 142 9.14 4.85 -15.06
CA GLY A 142 8.29 5.31 -16.16
C GLY A 142 6.85 5.61 -15.72
N SER A 143 6.70 6.52 -14.77
CA SER A 143 5.41 7.08 -14.30
C SER A 143 4.40 6.12 -13.66
N LEU A 144 4.90 4.98 -13.18
CA LEU A 144 4.18 4.12 -12.26
C LEU A 144 4.43 4.57 -10.82
N ALA A 145 3.35 4.86 -10.11
CA ALA A 145 3.37 5.16 -8.70
C ALA A 145 3.75 3.90 -7.90
N MET A 146 4.70 4.08 -6.99
CA MET A 146 5.14 3.08 -6.02
C MET A 146 4.99 3.73 -4.64
N SER A 147 3.82 3.56 -4.02
CA SER A 147 3.55 3.99 -2.65
C SER A 147 3.50 2.82 -1.66
#